data_AF-A0A7C7WCZ4-F1
#
_entry.id   AF-A0A7C7WCZ4-F1
#
_cell.length_a   1.000
_cell.length_b   1.000
_cell.length_c   1.000
_cell.angle_alpha   90.00
_cell.angle_beta   90.00
_cell.angle_gamma   90.00
#
_symmetry.space_group_name_H-M   'P 1'
#
loop_
_entity.id
_entity.type
_entity.pdbx_description
1 polymer ?
#
loop_
_entity_poly.entity_id
_entity_poly.type
_entity_poly.pdbx_seq_one_letter_code
_entity_poly.pdbx_strand_id
1 'polypeptide(L)'
;MAGSLTPEQVRSYERDGYLFPVGVFDVDEVAAFRADFVAFEDRWSDAPGLARPFVQYVRDGMHVISPAADRMARHPAVLDVVESVIGPDLMVWTCEMLVKEPH
;
A
#
# COMPACT_ATOMS: atom_id res chain seq x y z
N MET A 1 13.59 -11.70 16.65
CA MET A 1 13.40 -11.04 15.34
C MET A 1 11.90 -10.88 15.19
N ALA A 2 11.40 -9.65 15.19
CA ALA A 2 10.00 -9.39 14.86
C ALA A 2 9.84 -9.53 13.33
N GLY A 3 8.70 -10.03 12.84
CA GLY A 3 8.42 -10.25 11.42
C GLY A 3 8.88 -11.59 10.80
N SER A 4 8.37 -11.93 9.60
CA SER A 4 8.59 -13.24 8.95
C SER A 4 9.75 -13.35 7.95
N LEU A 5 10.46 -12.27 7.62
CA LEU A 5 11.57 -12.37 6.65
C LEU A 5 12.71 -13.24 7.18
N THR A 6 13.26 -14.07 6.30
CA THR A 6 14.45 -14.87 6.63
C THR A 6 15.68 -13.96 6.80
N PRO A 7 16.70 -14.39 7.57
CA PRO A 7 17.95 -13.63 7.69
C PRO A 7 18.62 -13.33 6.34
N GLU A 8 18.43 -14.17 5.33
CA GLU A 8 18.97 -13.95 3.98
C GLU A 8 18.22 -12.88 3.20
N GLN A 9 16.90 -12.81 3.35
CA GLN A 9 16.07 -11.75 2.76
C GLN A 9 16.40 -10.39 3.40
N VAL A 10 16.56 -10.32 4.73
CA VAL A 10 16.97 -9.10 5.43
C VAL A 10 18.35 -8.64 4.94
N ARG A 11 19.35 -9.54 4.86
CA ARG A 11 20.68 -9.20 4.32
C ARG A 11 20.64 -8.73 2.86
N SER A 12 19.75 -9.29 2.04
CA SER A 12 19.61 -8.86 0.65
C SER A 12 19.01 -7.46 0.56
N TYR A 13 17.99 -7.17 1.38
CA TYR A 13 17.44 -5.82 1.51
C TYR A 13 18.51 -4.81 1.96
N GLU A 14 19.28 -5.12 3.01
CA GLU A 14 20.34 -4.24 3.52
C GLU A 14 21.44 -3.95 2.49
N ARG A 15 21.80 -4.95 1.68
CA ARG A 15 22.84 -4.82 0.64
C ARG A 15 22.34 -4.07 -0.58
N ASP A 16 21.15 -4.40 -1.07
CA ASP A 16 20.67 -3.96 -2.38
C ASP A 16 19.75 -2.74 -2.29
N GLY A 17 19.23 -2.44 -1.09
CA GLY A 17 18.28 -1.34 -0.84
C GLY A 17 16.84 -1.68 -1.20
N TYR A 18 16.54 -2.92 -1.61
CA TYR A 18 15.20 -3.39 -1.92
C TYR A 18 15.08 -4.91 -1.76
N LEU A 19 13.85 -5.41 -1.66
CA LEU A 19 13.53 -6.84 -1.67
C LEU A 19 12.27 -7.09 -2.51
N PHE A 20 12.38 -7.94 -3.52
CA PHE A 20 11.28 -8.30 -4.40
C PHE A 20 11.53 -9.67 -5.05
N PRO A 21 10.48 -10.48 -5.32
CA PRO A 21 9.10 -10.29 -4.89
C PRO A 21 8.86 -10.70 -3.43
N VAL A 22 7.86 -10.10 -2.80
CA VAL A 22 7.34 -10.51 -1.48
C VAL A 22 5.83 -10.71 -1.62
N GLY A 23 5.37 -11.95 -1.48
CA GLY A 23 3.95 -12.29 -1.58
C GLY A 23 3.22 -11.94 -0.30
N VAL A 24 2.54 -10.81 -0.27
CA VAL A 24 1.78 -10.33 0.90
C VAL A 24 0.27 -10.52 0.78
N PHE A 25 -0.24 -10.67 -0.45
CA PHE A 25 -1.67 -10.83 -0.74
C PHE A 25 -1.87 -12.02 -1.67
N ASP A 26 -2.99 -12.71 -1.50
CA ASP A 26 -3.46 -13.67 -2.50
C ASP A 26 -4.21 -12.97 -3.66
N VAL A 27 -4.59 -13.76 -4.66
CA VAL A 27 -5.23 -13.23 -5.88
C VAL A 27 -6.61 -12.63 -5.59
N ASP A 28 -7.35 -13.19 -4.63
CA ASP A 28 -8.70 -12.74 -4.29
C ASP A 28 -8.64 -11.43 -3.50
N GLU A 29 -7.69 -11.30 -2.57
CA GLU A 29 -7.42 -10.05 -1.86
C GLU A 29 -7.01 -8.93 -2.82
N VAL A 30 -6.10 -9.22 -3.76
CA VAL A 30 -5.69 -8.26 -4.79
C VAL A 30 -6.89 -7.84 -5.64
N ALA A 31 -7.73 -8.79 -6.05
CA ALA A 31 -8.93 -8.49 -6.83
C ALA A 31 -9.92 -7.61 -6.04
N ALA A 32 -10.11 -7.87 -4.75
CA ALA A 32 -10.98 -7.08 -3.88
C ALA A 32 -10.44 -5.64 -3.70
N PHE A 33 -9.14 -5.47 -3.39
CA PHE A 33 -8.53 -4.14 -3.29
C PHE A 33 -8.62 -3.37 -4.60
N ARG A 34 -8.47 -4.04 -5.75
CA ARG A 34 -8.64 -3.43 -7.06
C ARG A 34 -10.08 -2.96 -7.28
N ALA A 35 -11.07 -3.78 -6.94
CA ALA A 35 -12.48 -3.42 -7.06
C ALA A 35 -12.83 -2.21 -6.16
N ASP A 36 -12.33 -2.20 -4.92
CA ASP A 36 -12.49 -1.07 -4.00
C ASP A 36 -11.89 0.22 -4.57
N PHE A 37 -10.70 0.13 -5.19
CA PHE A 37 -10.03 1.27 -5.80
C PHE A 37 -10.78 1.81 -7.01
N VAL A 38 -11.23 0.94 -7.93
CA VAL A 38 -12.02 1.34 -9.10
C VAL A 38 -13.33 2.00 -8.67
N ALA A 39 -14.04 1.43 -7.68
CA ALA A 39 -15.27 2.04 -7.16
C ALA A 39 -15.03 3.42 -6.51
N PHE A 40 -13.85 3.62 -5.91
CA PHE A 40 -13.44 4.93 -5.39
C PHE A 40 -13.17 5.92 -6.53
N GLU A 41 -12.47 5.52 -7.58
CA GLU A 41 -12.24 6.34 -8.77
C GLU A 41 -13.54 6.73 -9.46
N ASP A 42 -14.40 5.77 -9.78
CA ASP A 42 -15.70 6.02 -10.44
C ASP A 42 -16.56 7.04 -9.68
N ARG A 43 -16.44 7.07 -8.35
CA ARG A 43 -17.19 7.99 -7.51
C ARG A 43 -16.60 9.40 -7.47
N TRP A 44 -15.27 9.52 -7.53
CA TRP A 44 -14.57 10.74 -7.13
C TRP A 44 -13.72 11.39 -8.23
N SER A 45 -13.36 10.69 -9.31
CA SER A 45 -12.48 11.19 -10.37
C SER A 45 -12.98 12.51 -10.96
N ASP A 46 -14.28 12.57 -11.22
CA ASP A 46 -14.98 13.69 -11.85
C ASP A 46 -15.97 14.37 -10.90
N ALA A 47 -15.84 14.12 -9.59
CA ALA A 47 -16.75 14.67 -8.60
C ALA A 47 -16.66 16.21 -8.56
N PRO A 48 -17.79 16.93 -8.73
CA PRO A 48 -17.78 18.37 -8.62
C PRO A 48 -17.52 18.79 -7.16
N GLY A 49 -16.75 19.88 -6.97
CA GLY A 49 -16.55 20.48 -5.66
C GLY A 49 -15.39 19.92 -4.83
N LEU A 50 -14.53 19.07 -5.41
CA LEU A 50 -13.25 18.76 -4.77
C LEU A 50 -12.39 20.02 -4.66
N ALA A 51 -11.76 20.22 -3.50
CA ALA A 51 -10.91 21.39 -3.25
C ALA A 51 -9.58 21.34 -4.04
N ARG A 52 -9.20 20.15 -4.50
CA ARG A 52 -7.96 19.85 -5.23
C ARG A 52 -8.26 18.90 -6.40
N PRO A 53 -7.36 18.76 -7.38
CA PRO A 53 -7.49 17.71 -8.39
C PRO A 53 -7.55 16.31 -7.75
N PHE A 54 -8.39 15.41 -8.27
CA PHE A 54 -8.55 14.04 -7.76
C PHE A 54 -7.21 13.31 -7.56
N VAL A 55 -6.28 13.46 -8.51
CA VAL A 55 -4.96 12.83 -8.45
C VAL A 55 -4.16 13.17 -7.19
N GLN A 56 -4.35 14.35 -6.59
CA GLN A 56 -3.67 14.71 -5.34
C GLN A 56 -4.18 13.87 -4.16
N TYR A 57 -5.47 13.56 -4.13
CA TYR A 57 -6.08 12.77 -3.06
C TYR A 57 -5.61 11.32 -3.04
N VAL A 58 -5.30 10.73 -4.20
CA VAL A 58 -4.76 9.37 -4.28
C VAL A 58 -3.23 9.31 -4.07
N ARG A 59 -2.56 10.46 -4.08
CA ARG A 59 -1.10 10.58 -3.91
C ARG A 59 -0.69 11.06 -2.53
N ASP A 60 -1.50 11.85 -1.87
CA ASP A 60 -1.13 12.51 -0.61
C ASP A 60 -1.89 11.85 0.56
N GLY A 61 -1.49 10.63 0.93
CA GLY A 61 -2.04 9.94 2.10
C GLY A 61 -3.45 9.39 1.89
N MET A 62 -3.66 8.60 0.84
CA MET A 62 -4.97 8.05 0.48
C MET A 62 -5.64 7.24 1.60
N HIS A 63 -4.86 6.59 2.46
CA HIS A 63 -5.36 5.86 3.64
C HIS A 63 -6.23 6.72 4.57
N VAL A 64 -6.07 8.06 4.58
CA VAL A 64 -6.90 8.96 5.40
C VAL A 64 -8.32 9.12 4.85
N ILE A 65 -8.51 8.90 3.56
CA ILE A 65 -9.79 9.16 2.86
C ILE A 65 -10.43 7.90 2.26
N SER A 66 -9.72 6.77 2.27
CA SER A 66 -10.18 5.49 1.74
C SER A 66 -9.98 4.36 2.76
N PRO A 67 -11.07 3.75 3.26
CA PRO A 67 -10.98 2.59 4.16
C PRO A 67 -10.23 1.41 3.55
N ALA A 68 -10.31 1.22 2.23
CA ALA A 68 -9.60 0.16 1.53
C ALA A 68 -8.08 0.41 1.53
N ALA A 69 -7.65 1.66 1.31
CA ALA A 69 -6.24 2.02 1.37
C ALA A 69 -5.68 1.92 2.80
N ASP A 70 -6.45 2.30 3.82
CA ASP A 70 -6.06 2.11 5.22
C ASP A 70 -5.89 0.62 5.57
N ARG A 71 -6.86 -0.21 5.17
CA ARG A 71 -6.79 -1.68 5.33
C ARG A 71 -5.57 -2.28 4.63
N MET A 72 -5.22 -1.80 3.45
CA MET A 72 -4.05 -2.25 2.70
C MET A 72 -2.73 -1.84 3.38
N ALA A 73 -2.63 -0.56 3.79
CA ALA A 73 -1.42 -0.03 4.41
C ALA A 73 -1.15 -0.62 5.81
N ARG A 74 -2.20 -0.96 6.56
CA ARG A 74 -2.12 -1.62 7.87
C ARG A 74 -2.26 -3.14 7.80
N HIS A 75 -2.18 -3.73 6.61
CA HIS A 75 -2.40 -5.16 6.47
C HIS A 75 -1.36 -5.95 7.26
N PRO A 76 -1.76 -6.95 8.09
CA PRO A 76 -0.82 -7.69 8.93
C PRO A 76 0.34 -8.31 8.16
N ALA A 77 0.10 -8.85 6.96
CA ALA A 77 1.17 -9.43 6.14
C ALA A 77 2.16 -8.38 5.59
N VAL A 78 1.70 -7.13 5.38
CA VAL A 78 2.58 -6.02 4.99
C VAL A 78 3.41 -5.56 6.19
N LEU A 79 2.76 -5.35 7.33
CA LEU A 79 3.43 -4.91 8.55
C LEU A 79 4.47 -5.93 9.00
N ASP A 80 4.14 -7.22 9.01
CA ASP A 80 5.05 -8.31 9.38
C ASP A 80 6.36 -8.33 8.54
N VAL A 81 6.27 -8.05 7.23
CA VAL A 81 7.44 -7.90 6.35
C VAL A 81 8.26 -6.67 6.73
N VAL A 82 7.62 -5.52 6.98
CA VAL A 82 8.29 -4.26 7.33
C VAL A 82 8.93 -4.34 8.72
N GLU A 83 8.26 -4.97 9.68
CA GLU A 83 8.77 -5.21 11.05
C GLU A 83 10.09 -5.97 11.02
N SER A 84 10.26 -6.89 10.06
CA SER A 84 11.50 -7.64 9.87
C SER A 84 12.71 -6.77 9.53
N VAL A 85 12.47 -5.56 9.02
CA VAL A 85 13.51 -4.63 8.54
C VAL A 85 13.75 -3.50 9.54
N ILE A 86 12.69 -2.85 10.02
CA ILE A 86 12.81 -1.63 10.83
C ILE A 86 12.31 -1.77 12.27
N GLY A 87 11.83 -2.96 12.65
CA GLY A 87 11.32 -3.26 13.99
C GLY A 87 9.82 -3.01 14.16
N PRO A 88 9.26 -3.32 15.34
CA PRO A 88 7.82 -3.41 15.58
C PRO A 88 7.10 -2.07 15.80
N ASP A 89 7.84 -0.98 16.06
CA ASP A 89 7.26 0.34 16.28
C ASP A 89 7.05 1.06 14.94
N LEU A 90 5.95 0.68 14.27
CA LEU A 90 5.63 1.11 12.92
C LEU A 90 4.59 2.24 12.90
N MET A 91 4.86 3.25 12.08
CA MET A 91 3.91 4.30 11.74
C MET A 91 3.73 4.38 10.22
N VAL A 92 2.50 4.17 9.74
CA VAL A 92 2.13 4.48 8.36
C VAL A 92 2.06 6.01 8.22
N TRP A 93 3.11 6.61 7.68
CA TRP A 93 3.19 8.06 7.50
C TRP A 93 2.42 8.54 6.26
N THR A 94 2.52 7.80 5.16
CA THR A 94 1.81 8.11 3.90
C THR A 94 1.42 6.82 3.19
N CYS A 95 0.41 6.91 2.33
CA CYS A 95 -0.02 5.84 1.43
C CYS A 95 -0.40 6.49 0.11
N GLU A 96 0.23 6.04 -0.97
CA GLU A 96 0.12 6.69 -2.26
C GLU A 96 -0.09 5.66 -3.37
N MET A 97 -1.11 5.84 -4.20
CA MET A 97 -1.46 4.91 -5.28
C MET A 97 -0.73 5.28 -6.57
N LEU A 98 0.16 4.38 -7.02
CA LEU A 98 0.86 4.49 -8.30
C LEU A 98 0.03 3.88 -9.43
N VAL A 99 -1.01 4.60 -9.87
CA VAL A 99 -1.91 4.15 -10.94
C VAL A 99 -1.30 4.41 -12.31
N LYS A 100 -1.40 3.42 -13.19
CA LYS A 100 -1.08 3.54 -14.62
C LYS A 100 -2.19 2.89 -15.43
N GLU A 101 -2.96 3.72 -16.11
CA GLU A 101 -4.00 3.26 -17.03
C GLU A 101 -3.39 2.58 -18.27
N PRO A 102 -4.09 1.60 -18.88
CA PRO A 102 -3.62 0.92 -20.08
C PRO A 102 -3.60 1.87 -21.27
N HIS A 103 -2.41 2.26 -21.71
CA HIS A 103 -2.14 3.07 -22.90
C HIS A 103 -0.88 2.56 -23.60
#